data_AF-A0A545SL38-F1
#
_entry.id   AF-A0A545SL38-F1
#
_cell.length_a   1.000
_cell.length_b   1.000
_cell.length_c   1.000
_cell.angle_alpha   90.00
_cell.angle_beta   90.00
_cell.angle_gamma   90.00
#
_symmetry.space_group_name_H-M   'P 1'
#
loop_
_entity.id
_entity.type
_entity.pdbx_description
1 polymer ?
#
loop_
_entity_poly.entity_id
_entity_poly.type
_entity_poly.pdbx_seq_one_letter_code
_entity_poly.pdbx_strand_id
1 'polypeptide(L)'
;MTHTQKRKIVVAKQEYEWCIRGDALYAEHAAIYKPNINGTALHLDILPWDVEIRPKTISEVVEFALKNSWNPEAKGQPLRIGFTFGQYVILPKGVANSHEYEETLNK
;
A
#
# COMPACT_ATOMS: atom_id res chain seq x y z
N MET A 1 -5.02 22.09 8.09
CA MET A 1 -5.91 20.96 7.77
C MET A 1 -5.12 20.00 6.89
N THR A 2 -4.98 18.74 7.28
CA THR A 2 -4.31 17.72 6.45
C THR A 2 -5.19 17.41 5.25
N HIS A 3 -4.85 17.96 4.08
CA HIS A 3 -5.54 17.63 2.84
C HIS A 3 -5.32 16.14 2.53
N THR A 4 -6.41 15.37 2.52
CA THR A 4 -6.38 14.00 2.01
C THR A 4 -6.72 14.06 0.54
N GLN A 5 -5.75 13.78 -0.33
CA GLN A 5 -6.00 13.67 -1.77
C GLN A 5 -6.49 12.25 -2.06
N LYS A 6 -7.72 12.13 -2.59
CA LYS A 6 -8.26 10.88 -3.11
C LYS A 6 -8.09 10.82 -4.62
N ARG A 7 -7.63 9.69 -5.13
CA ARG A 7 -7.41 9.44 -6.56
C ARG A 7 -7.97 8.08 -6.93
N LYS A 8 -8.33 7.91 -8.18
CA LYS A 8 -8.86 6.66 -8.74
C LYS A 8 -7.82 6.00 -9.63
N ILE A 9 -7.86 4.68 -9.69
CA ILE A 9 -7.05 3.88 -10.61
C ILE A 9 -7.83 2.62 -11.02
N VAL A 10 -7.59 2.15 -12.24
CA VAL A 10 -8.15 0.88 -12.73
C VAL A 10 -7.02 -0.13 -12.85
N VAL A 11 -7.15 -1.27 -12.17
CA VAL A 11 -6.18 -2.37 -12.18
C VAL A 11 -6.95 -3.67 -12.40
N ALA A 12 -6.50 -4.53 -13.30
CA ALA A 12 -7.17 -5.80 -13.62
C ALA A 12 -8.70 -5.65 -13.91
N LYS A 13 -9.10 -4.58 -14.62
CA LYS A 13 -10.50 -4.22 -14.93
C LYS A 13 -11.37 -3.89 -13.70
N GLN A 14 -10.77 -3.67 -12.53
CA GLN A 14 -11.48 -3.22 -11.33
C GLN A 14 -11.04 -1.79 -10.95
N GLU A 15 -12.00 -1.00 -10.48
CA GLU A 15 -11.73 0.36 -9.96
C GLU A 15 -11.31 0.28 -8.49
N TYR A 16 -10.23 1.00 -8.18
CA TYR A 16 -9.72 1.22 -6.83
C TYR A 16 -9.59 2.71 -6.56
N GLU A 17 -9.73 3.08 -5.30
CA GLU A 17 -9.38 4.40 -4.79
C GLU A 17 -8.13 4.31 -3.93
N TRP A 18 -7.31 5.35 -4.00
CA TRP A 18 -6.18 5.49 -3.11
C TRP A 18 -6.07 6.91 -2.59
N CYS A 19 -5.53 7.02 -1.39
CA CYS A 19 -5.28 8.30 -0.76
C CYS A 19 -3.94 8.32 -0.03
N ILE A 20 -3.38 9.51 0.02
CA ILE A 20 -2.21 9.86 0.82
C ILE A 20 -2.64 10.87 1.88
N ARG A 21 -2.04 10.77 3.06
CA ARG A 21 -2.12 11.81 4.08
C ARG A 21 -0.86 12.67 3.98
N GLY A 22 -1.05 13.95 3.67
CA GLY A 22 0.06 14.88 3.44
C GLY A 22 0.32 15.12 1.96
N ASP A 23 1.50 15.68 1.65
CA ASP A 23 1.97 15.88 0.28
C ASP A 23 2.54 14.57 -0.28
N ALA A 24 2.52 14.37 -1.59
CA ALA A 24 3.08 13.20 -2.25
C ALA A 24 4.59 13.03 -1.98
N LEU A 25 5.29 14.15 -1.70
CA LEU A 25 6.71 14.17 -1.34
C LEU A 25 7.00 13.77 0.12
N TYR A 26 6.00 13.84 1.00
CA TYR A 26 6.17 13.64 2.45
C TYR A 26 5.19 12.61 3.03
N ALA A 27 4.42 11.93 2.19
CA ALA A 27 3.48 10.92 2.64
C ALA A 27 4.26 9.72 3.16
N GLU A 28 3.98 9.31 4.39
CA GLU A 28 4.59 8.13 5.01
C GLU A 28 3.91 6.83 4.54
N HIS A 29 2.61 6.91 4.23
CA HIS A 29 1.82 5.78 3.76
C HIS A 29 0.77 6.19 2.73
N ALA A 30 0.44 5.25 1.84
CA ALA A 30 -0.75 5.32 1.00
C ALA A 30 -1.72 4.22 1.40
N ALA A 31 -3.00 4.59 1.50
CA ALA A 31 -4.07 3.63 1.67
C ALA A 31 -4.78 3.43 0.32
N ILE A 32 -4.95 2.18 -0.09
CA ILE A 32 -5.64 1.78 -1.32
C ILE A 32 -6.82 0.90 -0.91
N TYR A 33 -8.00 1.12 -1.48
CA TYR A 33 -9.20 0.39 -1.12
C TYR A 33 -10.15 0.29 -2.32
N LYS A 34 -11.01 -0.74 -2.31
CA LYS A 34 -12.09 -0.87 -3.27
C LYS A 34 -13.26 0.03 -2.83
N PRO A 35 -13.78 0.91 -3.70
CA PRO A 35 -14.91 1.76 -3.35
C PRO A 35 -16.09 0.93 -2.83
N ASN A 36 -16.78 1.45 -1.81
CA ASN A 36 -17.94 0.81 -1.17
C ASN A 36 -17.65 -0.51 -0.41
N ILE A 37 -16.38 -0.91 -0.26
CA ILE A 37 -15.99 -2.07 0.55
C ILE A 37 -15.10 -1.62 1.71
N ASN A 38 -15.60 -1.80 2.93
CA ASN A 38 -14.87 -1.43 4.14
C ASN A 38 -14.03 -2.59 4.68
N GLY A 39 -12.86 -2.25 5.25
CA GLY A 39 -12.02 -3.20 5.99
C GLY A 39 -11.07 -4.05 5.15
N THR A 40 -10.80 -3.67 3.89
CA THR A 40 -9.88 -4.36 2.97
C THR A 40 -8.72 -3.48 2.50
N ALA A 41 -8.41 -2.41 3.25
CA ALA A 41 -7.39 -1.46 2.83
C ALA A 41 -6.01 -2.11 2.68
N LEU A 42 -5.35 -1.85 1.55
CA LEU A 42 -3.91 -2.02 1.42
C LEU A 42 -3.24 -0.77 1.95
N HIS A 43 -2.23 -0.98 2.78
CA HIS A 43 -1.35 0.07 3.25
C HIS A 43 0.01 -0.13 2.60
N LEU A 44 0.39 0.78 1.72
CA LEU A 44 1.73 0.87 1.19
C LEU A 44 2.55 1.75 2.12
N ASP A 45 3.61 1.19 2.69
CA ASP A 45 4.65 1.96 3.35
C ASP A 45 5.56 2.62 2.31
N ILE A 46 5.80 3.92 2.48
CA ILE A 46 6.52 4.79 1.54
C ILE A 46 7.90 5.17 2.12
N LEU A 47 8.19 4.76 3.36
CA LEU A 47 9.43 5.09 4.05
C LEU A 47 10.75 4.51 3.48
N PRO A 48 10.80 3.57 2.52
CA PRO A 48 12.06 3.28 1.84
C PRO A 48 12.34 4.27 0.71
N TRP A 49 13.21 5.25 1.02
CA TRP A 49 14.13 6.13 0.28
C TRP A 49 14.05 6.40 -1.24
N ASP A 50 13.20 5.76 -2.06
CA ASP A 50 13.13 6.00 -3.51
C ASP A 50 11.77 5.67 -4.17
N VAL A 51 10.75 5.28 -3.40
CA VAL A 51 9.43 4.94 -3.98
C VAL A 51 8.55 6.18 -4.07
N GLU A 52 8.54 6.81 -5.24
CA GLU A 52 7.59 7.91 -5.49
C GLU A 52 6.17 7.38 -5.68
N ILE A 53 5.21 8.01 -5.00
CA ILE A 53 3.80 7.70 -5.16
C ILE A 53 3.27 8.27 -6.46
N ARG A 54 3.21 7.39 -7.46
CA ARG A 54 2.61 7.64 -8.77
C ARG A 54 1.53 6.59 -9.06
N PRO A 55 0.59 6.85 -9.98
CA PRO A 55 -0.38 5.85 -10.41
C PRO A 55 0.25 4.50 -10.81
N LYS A 56 1.45 4.53 -11.42
CA LYS A 56 2.21 3.31 -11.76
C LYS A 56 2.53 2.47 -10.52
N THR A 57 3.14 3.08 -9.50
CA THR A 57 3.47 2.43 -8.22
C THR A 57 2.23 1.81 -7.56
N ILE A 58 1.11 2.56 -7.55
CA ILE A 58 -0.14 2.06 -6.98
C ILE A 58 -0.66 0.85 -7.77
N SER A 59 -0.57 0.88 -9.10
CA SER A 59 -0.95 -0.27 -9.94
C SER A 59 -0.12 -1.50 -9.62
N GLU A 60 1.20 -1.35 -9.54
CA GLU A 60 2.13 -2.43 -9.24
C GLU A 60 1.87 -3.04 -7.85
N VAL A 61 1.58 -2.21 -6.86
CA VAL A 61 1.24 -2.64 -5.49
C VAL A 61 -0.09 -3.40 -5.46
N VAL A 62 -1.11 -2.93 -6.18
CA VAL A 62 -2.40 -3.64 -6.28
C VAL A 62 -2.22 -4.99 -6.97
N GLU A 63 -1.48 -5.04 -8.08
CA GLU A 63 -1.18 -6.30 -8.77
C GLU A 63 -0.40 -7.28 -7.90
N PHE A 64 0.60 -6.78 -7.16
CA PHE A 64 1.35 -7.57 -6.21
C PHE A 64 0.45 -8.13 -5.09
N ALA A 65 -0.42 -7.29 -4.52
CA ALA A 65 -1.37 -7.72 -3.49
C ALA A 65 -2.30 -8.82 -4.00
N LEU A 66 -2.89 -8.63 -5.18
CA LEU A 66 -3.80 -9.61 -5.81
C LEU A 66 -3.09 -10.95 -6.06
N LYS A 67 -1.82 -10.93 -6.49
CA LYS A 67 -1.00 -12.13 -6.66
C LYS A 67 -0.70 -12.84 -5.33
N ASN A 68 -0.66 -12.11 -4.22
CA ASN A 68 -0.40 -12.64 -2.88
C ASN A 68 -1.68 -12.79 -2.04
N SER A 69 -2.77 -13.22 -2.69
CA SER A 69 -4.03 -13.59 -2.02
C SER A 69 -4.75 -12.46 -1.28
N TRP A 70 -4.45 -11.19 -1.56
CA TRP A 70 -5.32 -10.11 -1.12
C TRP A 70 -6.66 -10.20 -1.87
N ASN A 71 -7.74 -10.31 -1.11
CA ASN A 71 -9.08 -10.26 -1.66
C ASN A 71 -9.75 -8.92 -1.30
N PRO A 72 -9.90 -7.99 -2.26
CA PRO A 72 -10.51 -6.68 -2.00
C PRO A 72 -11.99 -6.76 -1.59
N GLU A 73 -12.66 -7.90 -1.80
CA GLU A 73 -14.07 -8.13 -1.46
C GLU A 73 -14.25 -8.83 -0.10
N ALA A 74 -13.20 -9.46 0.44
CA ALA A 74 -13.25 -10.16 1.71
C ALA A 74 -12.99 -9.20 2.88
N LYS A 75 -14.05 -8.76 3.57
CA LYS A 75 -13.95 -7.86 4.72
C LYS A 75 -12.96 -8.37 5.79
N GLY A 76 -12.22 -7.45 6.40
CA GLY A 76 -11.35 -7.74 7.55
C GLY A 76 -9.98 -8.28 7.17
N GLN A 77 -9.55 -8.11 5.91
CA GLN A 77 -8.23 -8.52 5.42
C GLN A 77 -7.41 -7.29 5.00
N PRO A 78 -7.07 -6.37 5.92
CA PRO A 78 -6.10 -5.33 5.60
C PRO A 78 -4.74 -5.98 5.35
N LEU A 79 -4.02 -5.48 4.37
CA LEU A 79 -2.67 -5.94 4.05
C LEU A 79 -1.72 -4.76 4.13
N ARG A 80 -0.54 -4.99 4.70
CA ARG A 80 0.54 -4.02 4.71
C ARG A 80 1.61 -4.48 3.73
N ILE A 81 2.04 -3.57 2.87
CA ILE A 81 3.05 -3.80 1.85
C ILE A 81 4.16 -2.81 2.09
N GLY A 82 5.38 -3.33 2.21
CA GLY A 82 6.60 -2.55 2.27
C GLY A 82 7.39 -2.68 0.99
N PHE A 83 8.53 -2.00 0.93
CA PHE A 83 9.47 -2.09 -0.16
C PHE A 83 10.89 -2.20 0.40
N THR A 84 11.58 -3.29 0.09
CA THR A 84 12.91 -3.57 0.61
C THR A 84 13.75 -4.21 -0.48
N PHE A 85 15.04 -3.89 -0.53
CA PHE A 85 15.99 -4.40 -1.52
C PHE A 85 15.47 -4.32 -2.98
N GLY A 86 14.71 -3.27 -3.31
CA GLY A 86 14.14 -3.07 -4.66
C GLY A 86 12.89 -3.91 -4.98
N GLN A 87 12.27 -4.56 -3.99
CA GLN A 87 11.11 -5.44 -4.17
C GLN A 87 9.98 -5.13 -3.20
N TYR A 88 8.74 -5.35 -3.63
CA TYR A 88 7.57 -5.30 -2.75
C TYR A 88 7.51 -6.55 -1.86
N VAL A 89 7.19 -6.34 -0.59
CA VAL A 89 7.05 -7.40 0.41
C VAL A 89 5.77 -7.23 1.21
N ILE A 90 5.16 -8.33 1.64
CA ILE A 90 4.07 -8.28 2.62
C ILE A 90 4.69 -8.13 4.00
N LEU A 91 4.30 -7.07 4.71
CA LEU A 91 4.74 -6.84 6.07
C LEU A 91 3.97 -7.77 7.03
N PRO A 92 4.68 -8.55 7.88
CA PRO A 92 4.04 -9.38 8.89
C PRO A 92 3.20 -8.57 9.87
N LYS A 93 2.25 -9.24 10.54
CA LYS A 93 1.47 -8.60 11.60
C LYS A 93 2.40 -8.13 12.72
N GLY A 94 2.26 -6.88 13.11
CA GLY A 94 3.10 -6.24 14.13
C GLY A 94 4.18 -5.34 13.55
N VAL A 95 4.58 -5.56 12.29
CA VAL A 95 5.57 -4.72 11.61
C VAL A 95 4.91 -3.47 11.05
N ALA A 96 5.46 -2.30 11.38
CA ALA A 96 4.90 -1.01 11.02
C ALA A 96 5.37 -0.52 9.64
N ASN A 97 6.62 -0.79 9.27
CA ASN A 97 7.26 -0.26 8.06
C ASN A 97 8.38 -1.19 7.55
N SER A 98 8.91 -0.83 6.38
CA SER A 98 9.95 -1.58 5.66
C SER A 98 11.27 -1.61 6.42
N HIS A 99 11.59 -0.55 7.17
CA HIS A 99 12.81 -0.49 7.99
C HIS A 99 12.79 -1.50 9.14
N GLU A 100 11.68 -1.56 9.89
CA GLU A 100 11.48 -2.57 10.94
C GLU A 100 11.51 -3.99 10.37
N TYR A 101 10.96 -4.19 9.17
CA TYR A 101 11.05 -5.48 8.48
C TYR A 101 12.50 -5.88 8.18
N GLU A 102 13.31 -4.97 7.64
CA GLU A 102 14.73 -5.22 7.38
C GLU A 102 15.52 -5.59 8.64
N GLU A 103 15.22 -4.94 9.78
CA GLU A 103 15.83 -5.30 11.06
C GLU A 103 15.46 -6.72 11.51
N THR A 104 14.25 -7.20 11.19
CA THR A 104 13.84 -8.58 11.52
C THR A 104 14.53 -9.64 10.68
N LEU A 105 14.98 -9.31 9.46
CA LEU A 105 15.67 -10.24 8.57
C LEU A 105 17.15 -10.42 8.91
N ASN A 106 17.75 -9.44 9.60
CA ASN A 106 19.17 -9.42 9.97
C ASN A 106 19.46 -10.01 11.37
N LYS A 107 18.45 -10.61 12.02
CA LYS A 107 18.56 -11.31 13.32
C LYS A 107 18.54 -12.81 13.12
#